data_AF-A0A084TNF6-F1
#
_entry.id   AF-A0A084TNF6-F1
#
_cell.length_a   1.000
_cell.length_b   1.000
_cell.length_c   1.000
_cell.angle_alpha   90.00
_cell.angle_beta   90.00
_cell.angle_gamma   90.00
#
_symmetry.space_group_name_H-M   'P 1'
#
loop_
_entity.id
_entity.type
_entity.pdbx_description
1 polymer ?
#
loop_
_entity_poly.entity_id
_entity_poly.type
_entity_poly.pdbx_seq_one_letter_code
_entity_poly.pdbx_strand_id
1 'polypeptide(L)'
;MKNVLYGVACLALGFVFSCEDKDDVVLAKTDAIYGEWELHSWSVGIGFDADGDGAYNENLIAELACDNHEVLLIENTGVLSFNNVYNPEYSITKDDEENYSINASCDDEGHVGLATSFEFNNGVIVYSDARELVLDNGVLIAVFEDAVAVYASDEDDDDHVLETRHLTKIYTKRRSEE
;
A
#
# COMPACT_ATOMS: atom_id res chain seq x y z
N MET A 1 -22.77 -44.85 -72.18
CA MET A 1 -21.48 -44.11 -72.18
C MET A 1 -21.29 -43.50 -70.81
N LYS A 2 -20.14 -43.82 -70.18
CA LYS A 2 -19.41 -43.13 -69.09
C LYS A 2 -20.07 -42.87 -67.72
N ASN A 3 -19.29 -43.26 -66.71
CA ASN A 3 -19.40 -43.08 -65.26
C ASN A 3 -19.14 -41.63 -64.81
N VAL A 4 -19.21 -41.45 -63.46
CA VAL A 4 -18.46 -40.49 -62.57
C VAL A 4 -19.34 -39.36 -62.02
N LEU A 5 -19.24 -38.83 -60.78
CA LEU A 5 -18.82 -39.19 -59.41
C LEU A 5 -18.85 -37.83 -58.63
N TYR A 6 -19.46 -37.77 -57.44
CA TYR A 6 -19.29 -36.83 -56.29
C TYR A 6 -19.42 -35.30 -56.43
N GLY A 7 -20.02 -34.70 -55.37
CA GLY A 7 -19.89 -33.27 -55.04
C GLY A 7 -20.76 -32.82 -53.88
N VAL A 8 -20.33 -33.12 -52.64
CA VAL A 8 -20.86 -32.57 -51.38
C VAL A 8 -20.41 -31.11 -51.22
N ALA A 9 -21.29 -30.19 -50.80
CA ALA A 9 -20.90 -29.01 -50.02
C ALA A 9 -22.11 -28.42 -49.27
N CYS A 10 -22.20 -28.82 -47.99
CA CYS A 10 -22.94 -28.13 -46.95
C CYS A 10 -22.35 -26.72 -46.74
N LEU A 11 -23.18 -25.69 -46.66
CA LEU A 11 -22.79 -24.42 -46.01
C LEU A 11 -24.01 -23.84 -45.29
N ALA A 12 -24.32 -24.43 -44.15
CA ALA A 12 -25.13 -23.80 -43.11
C ALA A 12 -24.22 -22.83 -42.36
N LEU A 13 -24.36 -21.53 -42.64
CA LEU A 13 -23.80 -20.48 -41.80
C LEU A 13 -24.57 -20.46 -40.46
N GLY A 14 -24.03 -21.18 -39.47
CA GLY A 14 -24.39 -20.98 -38.08
C GLY A 14 -23.69 -19.72 -37.56
N PHE A 15 -24.49 -18.71 -37.21
CA PHE A 15 -24.06 -17.64 -36.32
C PHE A 15 -23.81 -18.25 -34.94
N VAL A 16 -22.54 -18.49 -34.60
CA VAL A 16 -22.10 -18.62 -33.22
C VAL A 16 -21.93 -17.20 -32.66
N PHE A 17 -22.86 -16.80 -31.80
CA PHE A 17 -22.58 -15.76 -30.81
C PHE A 17 -21.50 -16.32 -29.88
N SER A 18 -20.26 -15.90 -30.10
CA SER A 18 -19.19 -16.08 -29.13
C SER A 18 -19.49 -15.15 -27.96
N CYS A 19 -19.93 -15.72 -26.84
CA CYS A 19 -19.91 -15.03 -25.55
C CYS A 19 -18.43 -14.98 -25.16
N GLU A 20 -17.81 -13.81 -25.34
CA GLU A 20 -16.44 -13.57 -24.94
C GLU A 20 -16.45 -13.34 -23.42
N ASP A 21 -16.09 -14.39 -22.68
CA ASP A 21 -15.96 -14.37 -21.22
C ASP A 21 -14.94 -13.30 -20.83
N LYS A 22 -15.41 -12.25 -20.15
CA LYS A 22 -14.58 -11.16 -19.60
C LYS A 22 -14.02 -11.48 -18.21
N ASP A 23 -14.07 -12.74 -17.78
CA ASP A 23 -13.72 -13.13 -16.42
C ASP A 23 -12.24 -13.49 -16.21
N ASP A 24 -11.47 -13.75 -17.29
CA ASP A 24 -10.06 -14.14 -17.17
C ASP A 24 -9.11 -12.98 -16.78
N VAL A 25 -9.48 -11.73 -17.08
CA VAL A 25 -8.62 -10.56 -16.76
C VAL A 25 -8.72 -10.16 -15.29
N VAL A 26 -9.83 -10.48 -14.63
CA VAL A 26 -10.06 -10.14 -13.21
C VAL A 26 -9.33 -11.12 -12.29
N LEU A 27 -9.35 -12.42 -12.62
CA LEU A 27 -8.70 -13.48 -11.82
C LEU A 27 -7.17 -13.37 -11.81
N ALA A 28 -6.54 -12.98 -12.92
CA ALA A 28 -5.09 -12.81 -12.98
C ALA A 28 -4.56 -11.64 -12.12
N LYS A 29 -5.40 -10.65 -11.81
CA LYS A 29 -5.02 -9.51 -10.96
C LYS A 29 -5.26 -9.77 -9.46
N THR A 30 -6.24 -10.60 -9.10
CA THR A 30 -6.50 -10.94 -7.69
C THR A 30 -5.38 -11.81 -7.10
N ASP A 31 -4.80 -12.72 -7.88
CA ASP A 31 -3.67 -13.54 -7.40
C ASP A 31 -2.40 -12.71 -7.14
N ALA A 32 -2.26 -11.58 -7.84
CA ALA A 32 -1.11 -10.70 -7.69
C ALA A 32 -1.07 -10.03 -6.29
N ILE A 33 -2.22 -9.81 -5.65
CA ILE A 33 -2.28 -9.13 -4.34
C ILE A 33 -2.15 -10.07 -3.15
N TYR A 34 -2.50 -11.36 -3.29
CA TYR A 34 -2.46 -12.29 -2.16
C TYR A 34 -1.04 -12.56 -1.64
N GLY A 35 -0.92 -12.72 -0.32
CA GLY A 35 0.34 -13.00 0.37
C GLY A 35 0.73 -11.92 1.36
N GLU A 36 2.00 -11.97 1.77
CA GLU A 36 2.58 -11.06 2.75
C GLU A 36 3.27 -9.87 2.09
N TRP A 37 3.06 -8.68 2.65
CA TRP A 37 3.64 -7.43 2.19
C TRP A 37 4.29 -6.73 3.38
N GLU A 38 5.60 -6.51 3.30
CA GLU A 38 6.37 -5.84 4.35
C GLU A 38 6.34 -4.34 4.15
N LEU A 39 6.17 -3.58 5.23
CA LEU A 39 6.35 -2.14 5.19
C LEU A 39 7.80 -1.83 4.82
N HIS A 40 8.01 -1.12 3.72
CA HIS A 40 9.33 -0.75 3.21
C HIS A 40 9.61 0.74 3.35
N SER A 41 8.58 1.58 3.26
CA SER A 41 8.69 3.03 3.41
C SER A 41 7.61 3.60 4.30
N TRP A 42 8.01 4.51 5.19
CA TRP A 42 7.13 5.35 6.02
C TRP A 42 7.56 6.80 5.81
N SER A 43 6.69 7.66 5.29
CA SER A 43 7.07 9.02 4.88
C SER A 43 5.96 10.04 5.09
N VAL A 44 6.36 11.26 5.45
CA VAL A 44 5.48 12.43 5.59
C VAL A 44 5.76 13.49 4.49
N GLY A 45 6.54 13.12 3.47
CA GLY A 45 6.92 14.00 2.36
C GLY A 45 7.96 15.08 2.71
N ILE A 46 8.71 14.88 3.79
CA ILE A 46 9.81 15.73 4.25
C ILE A 46 10.96 14.81 4.64
N GLY A 47 12.19 15.20 4.26
CA GLY A 47 13.39 14.48 4.66
C GLY A 47 13.89 14.92 6.03
N PHE A 48 14.38 13.99 6.83
CA PHE A 48 15.00 14.24 8.13
C PHE A 48 16.36 13.54 8.20
N ASP A 49 17.26 14.09 9.01
CA ASP A 49 18.50 13.45 9.47
C ASP A 49 18.28 13.13 10.95
N ALA A 50 17.48 12.09 11.21
CA ALA A 50 17.00 11.80 12.57
C ALA A 50 18.02 11.02 13.40
N ASP A 51 18.92 10.28 12.74
CA ASP A 51 20.00 9.55 13.40
C ASP A 51 21.29 10.38 13.55
N GLY A 52 21.37 11.55 12.92
CA GLY A 52 22.47 12.50 13.04
C GLY A 52 23.71 12.11 12.22
N ASP A 53 23.55 11.31 11.16
CA ASP A 53 24.63 10.90 10.27
C ASP A 53 25.00 11.97 9.21
N GLY A 54 24.19 13.02 9.08
CA GLY A 54 24.38 14.13 8.15
C GLY A 54 23.67 13.96 6.80
N ALA A 55 22.92 12.87 6.58
CA ALA A 55 22.12 12.62 5.39
C ALA A 55 20.63 12.76 5.71
N TYR A 56 19.91 13.47 4.84
CA TYR A 56 18.47 13.61 4.97
C TYR A 56 17.75 12.56 4.11
N ASN A 57 16.74 11.90 4.67
CA ASN A 57 15.93 10.92 3.96
C ASN A 57 14.43 11.09 4.26
N GLU A 58 13.61 10.98 3.22
CA GLU A 58 12.15 11.02 3.34
C GLU A 58 11.56 9.70 3.85
N ASN A 59 12.30 8.59 3.74
CA ASN A 59 11.91 7.32 4.35
C ASN A 59 12.39 7.27 5.79
N LEU A 60 11.47 7.58 6.70
CA LEU A 60 11.72 7.63 8.13
C LEU A 60 12.04 6.27 8.75
N ILE A 61 11.78 5.14 8.08
CA ILE A 61 12.28 3.83 8.54
C ILE A 61 13.81 3.76 8.48
N ALA A 62 14.44 4.46 7.53
CA ALA A 62 15.90 4.50 7.41
C ALA A 62 16.54 5.44 8.44
N GLU A 63 15.78 6.42 8.93
CA GLU A 63 16.24 7.47 9.84
C GLU A 63 15.98 7.13 11.32
N LEU A 64 14.92 6.38 11.60
CA LEU A 64 14.55 6.03 12.96
C LEU A 64 15.17 4.68 13.34
N ALA A 65 15.85 4.63 14.49
CA ALA A 65 16.41 3.41 15.06
C ALA A 65 15.34 2.49 15.69
N CYS A 66 14.17 2.36 15.05
CA CYS A 66 13.06 1.54 15.49
C CYS A 66 12.94 0.29 14.63
N ASP A 67 12.75 -0.86 15.27
CA ASP A 67 12.55 -2.11 14.56
C ASP A 67 11.21 -2.09 13.81
N ASN A 68 11.26 -2.29 12.50
CA ASN A 68 10.08 -2.42 11.66
C ASN A 68 9.83 -3.89 11.31
N HIS A 69 8.69 -4.40 11.78
CA HIS A 69 8.21 -5.74 11.50
C HIS A 69 6.77 -5.75 10.96
N GLU A 70 6.27 -4.61 10.48
CA GLU A 70 4.91 -4.48 9.98
C GLU A 70 4.73 -5.32 8.70
N VAL A 71 3.72 -6.18 8.73
CA VAL A 71 3.35 -7.03 7.60
C VAL A 71 1.85 -6.92 7.35
N LEU A 72 1.47 -6.64 6.10
CA LEU A 72 0.11 -6.84 5.62
C LEU A 72 -0.03 -8.26 5.09
N LEU A 73 -1.05 -8.97 5.54
CA LEU A 73 -1.44 -10.26 4.98
C LEU A 73 -2.76 -10.11 4.22
N ILE A 74 -2.74 -10.42 2.93
CA ILE A 74 -3.93 -10.45 2.08
C ILE A 74 -4.25 -11.90 1.75
N GLU A 75 -5.36 -12.40 2.29
CA GLU A 75 -5.80 -13.78 2.12
C GLU A 75 -6.81 -13.90 0.97
N ASN A 76 -6.79 -15.05 0.29
CA ASN A 76 -7.77 -15.38 -0.75
C ASN A 76 -9.19 -15.61 -0.21
N THR A 77 -9.35 -15.64 1.11
CA THR A 77 -10.63 -15.69 1.82
C THR A 77 -11.33 -14.32 1.90
N GLY A 78 -10.68 -13.25 1.40
CA GLY A 78 -11.20 -11.88 1.45
C GLY A 78 -10.86 -11.13 2.74
N VAL A 79 -9.85 -11.60 3.47
CA VAL A 79 -9.36 -10.98 4.72
C VAL A 79 -8.06 -10.23 4.45
N LEU A 80 -7.99 -9.00 4.94
CA LEU A 80 -6.79 -8.18 5.02
C LEU A 80 -6.43 -8.00 6.50
N SER A 81 -5.20 -8.34 6.87
CA SER A 81 -4.69 -8.19 8.23
C SER A 81 -3.44 -7.32 8.26
N PHE A 82 -3.38 -6.40 9.22
CA PHE A 82 -2.20 -5.60 9.57
C PHE A 82 -1.58 -6.23 10.81
N ASN A 83 -0.38 -6.80 10.68
CA ASN A 83 0.33 -7.46 11.77
C ASN A 83 1.55 -6.63 12.18
N ASN A 84 1.84 -6.58 13.48
CA ASN A 84 2.99 -5.85 14.04
C ASN A 84 3.09 -4.40 13.52
N VAL A 85 1.96 -3.68 13.53
CA VAL A 85 1.84 -2.33 12.94
C VAL A 85 3.00 -1.46 13.41
N TYR A 86 3.74 -0.83 12.50
CA TYR A 86 4.79 0.11 12.82
C TYR A 86 4.15 1.47 13.12
N ASN A 87 4.25 1.91 14.37
CA ASN A 87 3.65 3.13 14.86
C ASN A 87 4.47 3.73 16.02
N PRO A 88 5.71 4.20 15.76
CA PRO A 88 6.48 4.92 16.77
C PRO A 88 5.68 6.13 17.27
N GLU A 89 5.93 6.55 18.51
CA GLU A 89 5.49 7.86 18.97
C GLU A 89 6.40 8.91 18.36
N TYR A 90 5.85 9.96 17.76
CA TYR A 90 6.64 11.01 17.15
C TYR A 90 5.97 12.38 17.24
N SER A 91 6.79 13.42 17.18
CA SER A 91 6.39 14.81 17.00
C SER A 91 7.27 15.44 15.94
N ILE A 92 6.65 16.25 15.07
CA ILE A 92 7.34 17.03 14.05
C ILE A 92 7.12 18.50 14.35
N THR A 93 8.21 19.25 14.45
CA THR A 93 8.20 20.68 14.67
C THR A 93 8.81 21.43 13.49
N LYS A 94 8.44 22.70 13.37
CA LYS A 94 8.94 23.61 12.35
C LYS A 94 9.29 24.96 12.98
N ASP A 95 10.47 25.47 12.67
CA ASP A 95 10.93 26.78 13.14
C ASP A 95 10.56 27.93 12.18
N ASP A 96 10.80 29.17 12.61
CA ASP A 96 10.56 30.40 11.83
C ASP A 96 11.43 30.50 10.55
N GLU A 97 12.50 29.70 10.46
CA GLU A 97 13.39 29.60 9.31
C GLU A 97 12.97 28.49 8.33
N GLU A 98 11.81 27.87 8.56
CA GLU A 98 11.24 26.77 7.78
C GLU A 98 12.04 25.46 7.87
N ASN A 99 12.84 25.28 8.92
CA ASN A 99 13.52 24.02 9.20
C ASN A 99 12.60 23.07 9.96
N TYR A 100 12.61 21.81 9.56
CA TYR A 100 11.83 20.74 10.18
C TYR A 100 12.70 19.91 11.11
N SER A 101 12.15 19.52 12.24
CA SER A 101 12.76 18.58 13.19
C SER A 101 11.76 17.48 13.53
N ILE A 102 12.27 16.26 13.76
CA ILE A 102 11.47 15.14 14.24
C ILE A 102 12.07 14.63 15.55
N ASN A 103 11.21 14.40 16.53
CA ASN A 103 11.55 13.63 17.71
C ASN A 103 10.66 12.39 17.72
N ALA A 104 11.26 11.21 17.86
CA ALA A 104 10.51 9.97 17.86
C ALA A 104 11.07 8.99 18.91
N SER A 105 10.17 8.19 19.49
CA SER A 105 10.52 7.05 20.31
C SER A 105 9.83 5.79 19.79
N CYS A 106 10.55 4.69 19.80
CA CYS A 106 10.04 3.41 19.37
C CYS A 106 9.01 2.88 20.37
N ASP A 107 7.93 2.28 19.86
CA ASP A 107 7.00 1.54 20.71
C ASP A 107 7.54 0.12 20.91
N ASP A 108 7.85 -0.21 22.16
CA ASP A 108 8.38 -1.51 22.58
C ASP A 108 7.28 -2.47 23.05
N GLU A 109 6.03 -2.01 23.19
CA GLU A 109 4.94 -2.73 23.85
C GLU A 109 4.01 -3.50 22.88
N GLY A 110 4.20 -3.34 21.58
CA GLY A 110 3.55 -4.14 20.55
C GLY A 110 2.14 -3.64 20.21
N HIS A 111 1.94 -3.35 18.92
CA HIS A 111 0.73 -2.69 18.46
C HIS A 111 -0.43 -3.64 18.14
N VAL A 112 -1.65 -3.12 18.34
CA VAL A 112 -2.90 -3.79 17.96
C VAL A 112 -3.01 -3.86 16.44
N GLY A 113 -2.93 -5.08 15.92
CA GLY A 113 -3.24 -5.36 14.52
C GLY A 113 -4.73 -5.24 14.22
N LEU A 114 -5.05 -4.98 12.95
CA LEU A 114 -6.43 -4.98 12.44
C LEU A 114 -6.60 -6.16 11.50
N ALA A 115 -7.70 -6.90 11.60
CA ALA A 115 -8.14 -7.84 10.59
C ALA A 115 -9.54 -7.44 10.11
N THR A 116 -9.73 -7.28 8.80
CA THR A 116 -10.99 -6.82 8.22
C THR A 116 -11.22 -7.44 6.85
N SER A 117 -12.45 -7.41 6.38
CA SER A 117 -12.77 -7.76 5.00
C SER A 117 -12.30 -6.66 4.05
N PHE A 118 -11.93 -7.03 2.83
CA PHE A 118 -11.61 -6.07 1.77
C PHE A 118 -12.34 -6.39 0.47
N GLU A 119 -12.45 -5.37 -0.38
CA GLU A 119 -12.83 -5.50 -1.78
C GLU A 119 -11.67 -5.08 -2.67
N PHE A 120 -11.43 -5.77 -3.78
CA PHE A 120 -10.37 -5.41 -4.71
C PHE A 120 -10.95 -5.13 -6.10
N ASN A 121 -10.75 -3.90 -6.57
CA ASN A 121 -11.25 -3.45 -7.87
C ASN A 121 -10.21 -2.55 -8.55
N ASN A 122 -9.85 -2.88 -9.80
CA ASN A 122 -8.97 -2.05 -10.63
C ASN A 122 -7.62 -1.64 -9.98
N GLY A 123 -7.03 -2.51 -9.17
CA GLY A 123 -5.75 -2.21 -8.50
C GLY A 123 -5.92 -1.50 -7.15
N VAL A 124 -7.14 -1.25 -6.69
CA VAL A 124 -7.42 -0.63 -5.39
C VAL A 124 -8.05 -1.66 -4.47
N ILE A 125 -7.48 -1.83 -3.28
CA ILE A 125 -8.03 -2.59 -2.17
C ILE A 125 -8.76 -1.61 -1.26
N VAL A 126 -10.06 -1.76 -1.10
CA VAL A 126 -10.88 -0.95 -0.19
C VAL A 126 -11.18 -1.77 1.06
N TYR A 127 -10.94 -1.20 2.23
CA TYR A 127 -11.11 -1.86 3.53
C TYR A 127 -11.55 -0.85 4.60
N SER A 128 -12.10 -1.34 5.72
CA SER A 128 -12.41 -0.58 6.94
C SER A 128 -12.80 0.90 6.74
N ASP A 129 -14.10 1.19 6.61
CA ASP A 129 -14.62 2.56 6.44
C ASP A 129 -14.04 3.31 5.22
N ALA A 130 -13.89 2.60 4.09
CA ALA A 130 -13.45 3.15 2.80
C ALA A 130 -11.99 3.63 2.74
N ARG A 131 -11.09 3.03 3.52
CA ARG A 131 -9.64 3.19 3.35
C ARG A 131 -9.16 2.42 2.13
N GLU A 132 -8.09 2.91 1.51
CA GLU A 132 -7.58 2.37 0.25
C GLU A 132 -6.10 1.94 0.36
N LEU A 133 -5.77 0.80 -0.24
CA LEU A 133 -4.41 0.45 -0.65
C LEU A 133 -4.37 0.39 -2.17
N VAL A 134 -3.46 1.14 -2.78
CA VAL A 134 -3.30 1.17 -4.24
C VAL A 134 -2.13 0.27 -4.64
N LEU A 135 -2.40 -0.73 -5.48
CA LEU A 135 -1.38 -1.51 -6.15
C LEU A 135 -0.88 -0.74 -7.38
N ASP A 136 0.34 -0.22 -7.29
CA ASP A 136 1.01 0.43 -8.41
C ASP A 136 2.43 -0.12 -8.57
N ASN A 137 2.84 -0.43 -9.80
CA ASN A 137 4.19 -0.90 -10.12
C ASN A 137 4.74 -2.03 -9.21
N GLY A 138 3.86 -2.90 -8.70
CA GLY A 138 4.25 -4.05 -7.85
C GLY A 138 4.45 -3.72 -6.37
N VAL A 139 4.09 -2.52 -5.92
CA VAL A 139 4.03 -2.13 -4.51
C VAL A 139 2.60 -1.80 -4.09
N LEU A 140 2.29 -1.96 -2.81
CA LEU A 140 1.05 -1.43 -2.23
C LEU A 140 1.33 -0.10 -1.56
N ILE A 141 0.49 0.89 -1.81
CA ILE A 141 0.63 2.25 -1.28
C ILE A 141 -0.60 2.56 -0.44
N ALA A 142 -0.40 2.92 0.82
CA ALA A 142 -1.42 3.50 1.68
C ALA A 142 -1.14 4.99 1.86
N VAL A 143 -2.15 5.84 1.72
CA VAL A 143 -2.06 7.27 2.03
C VAL A 143 -3.09 7.60 3.09
N PHE A 144 -2.62 8.11 4.22
CA PHE A 144 -3.46 8.63 5.30
C PHE A 144 -3.41 10.17 5.22
N GLU A 145 -4.49 10.74 4.69
CA GLU A 145 -4.62 12.18 4.51
C GLU A 145 -4.64 12.91 5.87
N ASP A 146 -3.95 14.05 5.92
CA ASP A 146 -3.80 14.92 7.09
C ASP A 146 -3.51 14.20 8.42
N ALA A 147 -2.83 13.05 8.35
CA ALA A 147 -2.60 12.18 9.50
C ALA A 147 -1.50 12.68 10.45
N VAL A 148 -0.71 13.65 10.01
CA VAL A 148 0.48 14.13 10.72
C VAL A 148 0.37 15.62 10.95
N ALA A 149 0.32 16.03 12.21
CA ALA A 149 0.41 17.44 12.57
C ALA A 149 1.88 17.89 12.63
N VAL A 150 2.15 19.10 12.14
CA VAL A 150 3.43 19.79 12.31
C VAL A 150 3.19 20.98 13.24
N TYR A 151 3.95 21.04 14.32
CA TYR A 151 3.82 22.04 15.37
C TYR A 151 4.85 23.15 15.20
N ALA A 152 4.57 24.32 15.77
CA ALA A 152 5.60 25.34 15.95
C ALA A 152 6.68 24.83 16.91
N SER A 153 7.94 25.20 16.69
CA SER A 153 9.06 24.79 17.55
C SER A 153 9.27 25.72 18.75
N ASP A 154 8.40 26.70 18.98
CA ASP A 154 8.56 27.70 20.04
C ASP A 154 8.17 27.14 21.40
N GLU A 155 9.02 27.36 22.41
CA GLU A 155 8.93 26.77 23.76
C GLU A 155 7.63 27.13 24.54
N ASP A 156 6.78 28.01 24.00
CA ASP A 156 5.56 28.51 24.64
C ASP A 156 4.26 27.99 24.00
N ASP A 157 4.30 27.28 22.85
CA ASP A 157 3.09 26.89 22.09
C ASP A 157 3.23 25.53 21.37
N ASP A 158 3.79 24.52 22.06
CA ASP A 158 3.95 23.12 21.58
C ASP A 158 2.65 22.47 21.05
N ASP A 159 1.48 23.04 21.35
CA ASP A 159 0.17 22.56 20.91
C ASP A 159 -0.36 23.27 19.63
N HIS A 160 0.35 24.27 19.10
CA HIS A 160 -0.08 25.01 17.91
C HIS A 160 0.29 24.28 16.61
N VAL A 161 -0.70 23.65 15.98
CA VAL A 161 -0.56 23.01 14.65
C VAL A 161 -0.44 24.09 13.56
N LEU A 162 0.71 24.14 12.91
CA LEU A 162 1.00 25.03 11.78
C LEU A 162 0.46 24.48 10.47
N GLU A 163 0.62 23.17 10.25
CA GLU A 163 0.15 22.47 9.06
C GLU A 163 -0.09 20.99 9.34
N THR A 164 -0.82 20.33 8.43
CA THR A 164 -0.98 18.88 8.40
C THR A 164 -0.28 18.31 7.18
N ARG A 165 0.24 17.08 7.30
CA ARG A 165 0.90 16.32 6.25
C ARG A 165 0.25 14.96 6.10
N HIS A 166 0.34 14.41 4.90
CA HIS A 166 -0.13 13.05 4.63
C HIS A 166 0.94 12.06 5.08
N LEU A 167 0.50 10.97 5.70
CA LEU A 167 1.38 9.83 5.94
C LEU A 167 1.25 8.84 4.77
N THR A 168 2.35 8.56 4.11
CA THR A 168 2.43 7.53 3.06
C THR A 168 3.18 6.31 3.58
N LYS A 169 2.55 5.14 3.45
CA LYS A 169 3.17 3.84 3.69
C LYS A 169 3.30 3.09 2.38
N ILE A 170 4.49 2.56 2.09
CA ILE A 170 4.74 1.72 0.89
C ILE A 170 5.14 0.34 1.35
N TYR A 171 4.48 -0.67 0.81
CA TYR A 171 4.72 -2.07 1.12
C TYR A 171 5.23 -2.83 -0.09
N THR A 172 6.17 -3.73 0.15
CA THR A 172 6.75 -4.61 -0.88
C THR A 172 6.39 -6.05 -0.59
N LYS A 173 6.06 -6.81 -1.63
CA LYS A 173 5.66 -8.21 -1.48
C LYS A 173 6.85 -9.02 -0.97
N ARG A 174 6.67 -9.75 0.14
CA ARG A 174 7.66 -10.69 0.65
C ARG A 174 7.82 -11.79 -0.41
N ARG A 175 9.04 -12.03 -0.87
CA ARG A 175 9.31 -13.17 -1.76
C ARG A 175 9.12 -14.44 -0.94
N SER A 176 8.34 -15.39 -1.45
CA SER A 176 8.36 -16.75 -0.90
C SER A 176 9.78 -17.29 -1.08
N GLU A 177 10.43 -17.66 0.02
CA GLU A 177 11.64 -18.49 -0.06
C GLU A 177 11.24 -19.82 -0.70
N GLU A 178 11.73 -20.10 -1.90
CA GLU A 178 11.65 -21.42 -2.56
C GLU A 178 12.71 -22.38 -2.01
#